data_AF-A0AAW9HYX7-F1
#
_entry.id   AF-A0AAW9HYX7-F1
#
_cell.length_a   1.000
_cell.length_b   1.000
_cell.length_c   1.000
_cell.angle_alpha   90.00
_cell.angle_beta   90.00
_cell.angle_gamma   90.00
#
_symmetry.space_group_name_H-M   'P 1'
#
loop_
_entity.id
_entity.type
_entity.pdbx_description
1 polymer ?
#
loop_
_entity_poly.entity_id
_entity_poly.type
_entity_poly.pdbx_seq_one_letter_code
_entity_poly.pdbx_strand_id
1 'polypeptide(L)'
;YGVDAKKTISTLIYPTEVMDGAIVSGNCVSACDKNTTYHHVNNPVIHDLFEKHGKELNFVGVIITNENVYLADKERSSNWSAKLTEFLGVDGVIINEEGFGNPDTDLIMNCKKIEEKGIKT
;
A
#
# COMPACT_ATOMS: atom_id res chain seq x y z
N TYR A 1 3.97 -15.16 -3.41
CA TYR A 1 3.55 -14.65 -4.73
C TYR A 1 2.61 -15.63 -5.42
N GLY A 2 1.95 -15.20 -6.51
CA GLY A 2 1.11 -16.07 -7.34
C GLY A 2 -0.25 -16.44 -6.73
N VAL A 3 -0.73 -15.66 -5.76
CA VAL A 3 -2.03 -15.84 -5.12
C VAL A 3 -2.92 -14.63 -5.39
N ASP A 4 -4.23 -14.87 -5.49
CA ASP A 4 -5.22 -13.80 -5.56
C ASP A 4 -5.14 -12.93 -4.28
N ALA A 5 -4.95 -11.62 -4.44
CA ALA A 5 -4.83 -10.66 -3.34
C ALA A 5 -6.09 -10.58 -2.47
N LYS A 6 -7.26 -11.04 -2.95
CA LYS A 6 -8.48 -11.18 -2.12
C LYS A 6 -8.31 -12.20 -0.99
N LYS A 7 -7.34 -13.13 -1.13
CA LYS A 7 -7.05 -14.18 -0.16
C LYS A 7 -5.90 -13.82 0.79
N THR A 8 -5.34 -12.62 0.68
CA THR A 8 -4.23 -12.15 1.49
C THR A 8 -4.68 -11.01 2.41
N ILE A 9 -4.01 -10.87 3.55
CA ILE A 9 -4.08 -9.67 4.39
C ILE A 9 -2.91 -8.75 4.03
N SER A 10 -2.95 -7.49 4.48
CA SER A 10 -1.87 -6.55 4.22
C SER A 10 -0.51 -7.14 4.60
N THR A 11 0.49 -6.98 3.76
CA THR A 11 1.78 -7.65 3.94
C THR A 11 2.91 -6.70 3.60
N LEU A 12 4.01 -6.79 4.36
CA LEU A 12 5.24 -6.10 4.06
C LEU A 12 5.95 -6.82 2.91
N ILE A 13 6.30 -6.08 1.87
CA ILE A 13 7.14 -6.53 0.77
C ILE A 13 8.30 -5.57 0.59
N TYR A 14 9.39 -6.07 0.01
CA TYR A 14 10.51 -5.23 -0.35
C TYR A 14 10.13 -4.34 -1.53
N PRO A 15 10.59 -3.09 -1.54
CA PRO A 15 10.36 -2.21 -2.68
C PRO A 15 10.87 -2.78 -4.01
N THR A 16 12.00 -3.51 -4.00
CA THR A 16 12.53 -4.21 -5.19
C THR A 16 11.63 -5.34 -5.67
N GLU A 17 10.87 -5.99 -4.78
CA GLU A 17 9.93 -7.03 -5.20
C GLU A 17 8.80 -6.44 -6.05
N VAL A 18 8.36 -5.21 -5.74
CA VAL A 18 7.40 -4.48 -6.58
C VAL A 18 8.00 -4.20 -7.96
N MET A 19 9.26 -3.76 -8.01
CA MET A 19 10.00 -3.49 -9.25
C MET A 19 10.22 -4.76 -10.09
N ASP A 20 10.37 -5.91 -9.44
CA ASP A 20 10.53 -7.22 -10.07
C ASP A 20 9.19 -7.88 -10.48
N GLY A 21 8.07 -7.18 -10.29
CA GLY A 21 6.75 -7.67 -10.73
C GLY A 21 6.02 -8.56 -9.73
N ALA A 22 6.27 -8.40 -8.43
CA ALA A 22 5.52 -9.09 -7.37
C ALA A 22 4.01 -8.83 -7.42
N ILE A 23 3.60 -7.71 -8.00
CA ILE A 23 2.20 -7.29 -8.17
C ILE A 23 1.84 -7.35 -9.64
N VAL A 24 0.84 -8.15 -9.97
CA VAL A 24 0.21 -8.19 -11.31
C VAL A 24 -1.19 -7.63 -11.17
N SER A 25 -1.49 -6.54 -11.89
CA SER A 25 -2.77 -5.83 -11.72
C SER A 25 -3.45 -5.46 -13.04
N GLY A 26 -4.76 -5.35 -12.95
CA GLY A 26 -5.73 -4.96 -13.98
C GLY A 26 -7.16 -4.90 -13.42
N ASN A 27 -7.28 -4.64 -12.11
CA ASN A 27 -8.43 -5.01 -11.28
C ASN A 27 -9.56 -3.98 -11.28
N CYS A 28 -9.26 -2.69 -11.49
CA CYS A 28 -10.30 -1.67 -11.52
C CYS A 28 -11.32 -1.91 -12.65
N VAL A 29 -12.60 -1.64 -12.44
CA VAL A 29 -13.61 -1.82 -13.51
C VAL A 29 -13.41 -0.77 -14.61
N SER A 30 -13.06 0.45 -14.20
CA SER A 30 -12.78 1.56 -15.09
C SER A 30 -11.36 1.45 -15.65
N ALA A 31 -11.22 1.44 -16.97
CA ALA A 31 -9.92 1.24 -17.62
C ALA A 31 -8.94 2.40 -17.38
N CYS A 32 -9.45 3.63 -17.19
CA CYS A 32 -8.60 4.80 -16.95
C CYS A 32 -7.98 4.83 -15.55
N ASP A 33 -8.53 4.07 -14.61
CA ASP A 33 -8.10 4.09 -13.20
C ASP A 33 -7.36 2.80 -12.81
N LYS A 34 -6.91 2.01 -13.80
CA LYS A 34 -6.12 0.80 -13.58
C LYS A 34 -4.64 1.13 -13.45
N ASN A 35 -4.07 0.80 -12.30
CA ASN A 35 -2.62 0.65 -12.19
C ASN A 35 -2.25 -0.72 -12.76
N THR A 36 -1.94 -0.78 -14.06
CA THR A 36 -1.47 -2.02 -14.68
C THR A 36 -0.16 -2.50 -14.06
N THR A 37 0.23 -3.76 -14.30
CA THR A 37 1.56 -4.27 -13.89
C THR A 37 2.70 -3.34 -14.29
N TYR A 38 2.61 -2.68 -15.45
CA TYR A 38 3.60 -1.68 -15.89
C TYR A 38 3.72 -0.51 -14.91
N HIS A 39 2.62 -0.02 -14.36
CA HIS A 39 2.63 1.07 -13.38
C HIS A 39 3.22 0.63 -12.04
N HIS A 40 2.94 -0.61 -11.61
CA HIS A 40 3.50 -1.17 -10.38
C HIS A 40 5.02 -1.32 -10.48
N VAL A 41 5.54 -1.93 -11.55
CA VAL A 41 7.01 -2.10 -11.72
C VAL A 41 7.76 -0.80 -11.97
N ASN A 42 7.06 0.27 -12.39
CA ASN A 42 7.59 1.62 -12.59
C ASN A 42 6.98 2.63 -11.61
N ASN A 43 6.69 2.21 -10.37
CA ASN A 43 5.97 3.05 -9.41
C ASN A 43 6.81 4.28 -9.02
N PRO A 44 6.38 5.52 -9.36
CA PRO A 44 7.19 6.72 -9.16
C PRO A 44 7.45 7.01 -7.68
N VAL A 45 6.51 6.69 -6.80
CA VAL A 45 6.69 6.88 -5.34
C VAL A 45 7.82 5.97 -4.83
N ILE A 46 7.86 4.72 -5.29
CA ILE A 46 8.93 3.78 -4.90
C ILE A 46 10.28 4.26 -5.44
N HIS A 47 10.35 4.71 -6.70
CA HIS A 47 11.57 5.26 -7.28
C HIS A 47 12.08 6.48 -6.50
N ASP A 48 11.22 7.47 -6.24
CA ASP A 48 11.60 8.70 -5.52
C ASP A 48 12.05 8.42 -4.09
N LEU A 49 11.39 7.48 -3.39
CA LEU A 49 11.79 7.06 -2.04
C LEU A 49 13.12 6.30 -2.03
N PHE A 50 13.39 5.48 -3.04
CA PHE A 50 14.68 4.80 -3.20
C PHE A 50 15.83 5.76 -3.43
N GLU A 51 15.64 6.79 -4.27
CA GLU A 51 16.69 7.77 -4.56
C GLU A 51 17.15 8.54 -3.31
N LYS A 52 16.22 8.74 -2.37
CA LYS A 52 16.43 9.43 -1.09
C LYS A 52 16.86 8.51 0.06
N HIS A 53 16.71 7.18 -0.11
CA HIS A 53 17.06 6.18 0.89
C HIS A 53 18.54 6.28 1.30
N GLY A 54 18.80 6.35 2.60
CA GLY A 54 20.15 6.46 3.18
C GLY A 54 20.78 7.85 3.02
N LYS A 55 20.04 8.85 2.50
CA LYS A 55 20.51 10.23 2.32
C LYS A 55 19.66 11.22 3.11
N GLU A 56 18.37 11.27 2.80
CA GLU A 56 17.41 12.19 3.42
C GLU A 56 16.44 11.46 4.34
N LEU A 57 16.11 10.21 4.00
CA LEU A 57 15.21 9.34 4.75
C LEU A 57 15.70 7.90 4.70
N ASN A 58 15.17 7.06 5.59
CA ASN A 58 15.33 5.61 5.49
C ASN A 58 14.02 5.03 4.98
N PHE A 59 13.99 4.65 3.70
CA PHE A 59 12.85 3.93 3.14
C PHE A 59 12.84 2.50 3.67
N VAL A 60 11.90 2.19 4.57
CA VAL A 60 11.87 0.93 5.34
C VAL A 60 11.21 -0.22 4.57
N GLY A 61 10.19 0.05 3.76
CA GLY A 61 9.53 -0.98 2.96
C GLY A 61 8.17 -0.55 2.42
N VAL A 62 7.46 -1.48 1.79
CA VAL A 62 6.13 -1.26 1.21
C VAL A 62 5.12 -2.19 1.87
N ILE A 63 4.05 -1.64 2.41
CA ILE A 63 2.90 -2.42 2.88
C ILE A 63 1.87 -2.43 1.76
N ILE A 64 1.57 -3.61 1.21
CA ILE A 64 0.47 -3.78 0.26
C ILE A 64 -0.81 -4.08 1.02
N THR A 65 -1.93 -3.51 0.60
CA THR A 65 -3.27 -3.78 1.13
C THR A 65 -4.23 -4.09 -0.01
N ASN A 66 -5.27 -4.88 0.26
CA ASN A 66 -6.35 -5.12 -0.69
C ASN A 66 -7.55 -4.22 -0.38
N GLU A 67 -8.15 -3.66 -1.43
CA GLU A 67 -9.30 -2.73 -1.33
C GLU A 67 -10.61 -3.50 -1.49
N ASN A 68 -10.91 -4.36 -0.51
CA ASN A 68 -12.12 -5.19 -0.56
C ASN A 68 -13.39 -4.34 -0.51
N VAL A 69 -14.50 -4.88 -1.02
CA VAL A 69 -15.80 -4.18 -1.05
C VAL A 69 -16.56 -4.24 0.27
N TYR A 70 -16.27 -5.21 1.13
CA TYR A 70 -16.95 -5.39 2.41
C TYR A 70 -16.24 -4.59 3.51
N LEU A 71 -17.02 -3.79 4.26
CA LEU A 71 -16.49 -2.93 5.33
C LEU A 71 -15.67 -3.72 6.37
N ALA A 72 -16.13 -4.91 6.78
CA ALA A 72 -15.41 -5.74 7.74
C ALA A 72 -14.01 -6.15 7.26
N ASP A 73 -13.84 -6.39 5.95
CA ASP A 73 -12.53 -6.68 5.36
C ASP A 73 -11.65 -5.44 5.33
N LYS A 74 -12.20 -4.26 4.99
CA LYS A 74 -11.47 -2.97 5.05
C LYS A 74 -10.99 -2.68 6.47
N GLU A 75 -11.85 -2.89 7.46
CA GLU A 75 -11.50 -2.71 8.88
C GLU A 75 -10.37 -3.65 9.31
N ARG A 76 -10.45 -4.92 8.89
CA ARG A 76 -9.40 -5.92 9.16
C ARG A 76 -8.08 -5.53 8.51
N SER A 77 -8.08 -5.20 7.21
CA SER A 77 -6.87 -4.87 6.46
C SER A 77 -6.23 -3.58 7.00
N SER A 78 -7.02 -2.55 7.28
CA SER A 78 -6.49 -1.29 7.84
C SER A 78 -5.99 -1.41 9.28
N ASN A 79 -6.65 -2.20 10.14
CA ASN A 79 -6.14 -2.51 11.48
C ASN A 79 -4.77 -3.21 11.40
N TRP A 80 -4.62 -4.12 10.44
CA TRP A 80 -3.38 -4.84 10.24
C TRP A 80 -2.28 -3.97 9.65
N SER A 81 -2.60 -3.12 8.66
CA SER A 81 -1.67 -2.12 8.11
C SER A 81 -1.17 -1.18 9.21
N ALA A 82 -2.05 -0.61 10.04
CA ALA A 82 -1.64 0.27 11.13
C ALA A 82 -0.75 -0.43 12.16
N LYS A 83 -1.04 -1.69 12.49
CA LYS A 83 -0.21 -2.50 13.38
C LYS A 83 1.18 -2.80 12.78
N LEU A 84 1.25 -3.09 11.48
CA LEU A 84 2.53 -3.30 10.79
C LEU A 84 3.36 -2.02 10.77
N THR A 85 2.73 -0.87 10.48
CA THR A 85 3.41 0.43 10.50
C THR A 85 3.97 0.76 11.89
N GLU A 86 3.18 0.56 12.96
CA GLU A 86 3.62 0.71 14.34
C GLU A 86 4.77 -0.25 14.68
N PHE A 87 4.67 -1.52 14.26
CA PHE A 87 5.69 -2.53 14.49
C PHE A 87 7.03 -2.18 13.82
N LEU A 88 6.99 -1.55 12.63
CA LEU A 88 8.19 -1.11 11.92
C LEU A 88 8.85 0.12 12.56
N GLY A 89 8.15 0.83 13.44
CA GLY A 89 8.69 2.00 14.15
C GLY A 89 9.05 3.17 13.22
N VAL A 90 8.30 3.34 12.13
CA VAL A 90 8.54 4.42 11.16
C VAL A 90 7.99 5.76 11.64
N ASP A 91 8.64 6.86 11.24
CA ASP A 91 8.19 8.22 11.58
C ASP A 91 6.99 8.69 10.74
N GLY A 92 6.80 8.10 9.57
CA GLY A 92 5.72 8.43 8.67
C GLY A 92 5.57 7.44 7.51
N VAL A 93 4.44 7.54 6.81
CA VAL A 93 4.10 6.73 5.65
C VAL A 93 3.53 7.59 4.54
N ILE A 94 3.69 7.13 3.30
CA ILE A 94 2.95 7.67 2.14
C ILE A 94 1.89 6.64 1.77
N ILE A 95 0.64 7.07 1.66
CA ILE A 95 -0.50 6.19 1.34
C ILE A 95 -1.01 6.54 -0.05
N ASN A 96 -1.14 5.54 -0.91
CA ASN A 96 -1.75 5.64 -2.23
C ASN A 96 -2.79 4.53 -2.42
N GLU A 97 -3.65 4.68 -3.43
CA GLU A 97 -4.73 3.76 -3.75
C GLU A 97 -4.79 3.46 -5.27
N GLU A 98 -5.49 2.39 -5.65
CA GLU A 98 -5.82 2.09 -7.06
C GLU A 98 -7.32 2.24 -7.31
N GLY A 99 -7.71 3.20 -8.15
CA GLY A 99 -9.12 3.41 -8.49
C GLY A 99 -9.73 4.60 -7.75
N PHE A 100 -11.05 4.61 -7.62
CA PHE A 100 -11.80 5.67 -6.94
C PHE A 100 -13.10 5.14 -6.34
N GLY A 101 -13.66 5.88 -5.37
CA GLY A 101 -14.94 5.61 -4.73
C GLY A 101 -14.85 4.57 -3.61
N ASN A 102 -14.75 3.28 -3.95
CA ASN A 102 -14.62 2.23 -2.92
C ASN A 102 -13.27 2.27 -2.20
N PRO A 103 -12.13 2.42 -2.91
CA PRO A 103 -10.80 2.57 -2.30
C PRO A 103 -10.66 3.78 -1.38
N ASP A 104 -11.37 4.88 -1.64
CA ASP A 104 -11.27 6.12 -0.83
C ASP A 104 -11.55 5.86 0.66
N THR A 105 -12.42 4.88 0.94
CA THR A 105 -12.69 4.44 2.32
C THR A 105 -11.49 3.73 2.95
N ASP A 106 -10.78 2.89 2.20
CA ASP A 106 -9.55 2.25 2.64
C ASP A 106 -8.45 3.28 2.89
N LEU A 107 -8.29 4.25 1.96
CA LEU A 107 -7.31 5.33 2.08
C LEU A 107 -7.50 6.10 3.39
N ILE A 108 -8.68 6.67 3.61
CA ILE A 108 -8.96 7.47 4.82
C ILE A 108 -8.91 6.62 6.09
N MET A 109 -9.33 5.35 6.03
CA MET A 109 -9.27 4.46 7.19
C MET A 109 -7.82 4.12 7.57
N ASN A 110 -6.95 3.92 6.58
CA ASN A 110 -5.52 3.74 6.81
C ASN A 110 -4.90 5.02 7.40
N CYS A 111 -5.18 6.19 6.82
CA CYS A 111 -4.67 7.47 7.36
C CYS A 111 -5.04 7.63 8.83
N LYS A 112 -6.35 7.58 9.14
CA LYS A 112 -6.86 7.77 10.49
C LYS A 112 -6.24 6.81 11.50
N LYS A 113 -6.21 5.51 11.18
CA LYS A 113 -5.71 4.50 12.13
C LYS A 113 -4.20 4.58 12.33
N ILE A 114 -3.44 4.97 11.32
CA ILE A 114 -1.99 5.16 11.43
C ILE A 114 -1.69 6.45 12.22
N GLU A 115 -2.43 7.53 11.99
CA GLU A 115 -2.31 8.77 12.77
C GLU A 115 -2.70 8.57 14.25
N GLU A 116 -3.70 7.74 14.54
CA GLU A 116 -4.05 7.33 15.92
C GLU A 116 -2.90 6.59 16.64
N LYS A 117 -1.93 6.06 15.88
CA LYS A 117 -0.67 5.49 16.41
C LYS A 117 0.46 6.52 16.57
N GLY A 118 0.21 7.78 16.26
CA GLY A 118 1.20 8.86 16.34
C GLY A 118 2.18 8.91 15.16
N ILE A 119 1.86 8.22 14.05
CA ILE A 119 2.70 8.13 12.85
C ILE A 119 2.14 9.06 11.79
N LYS A 120 3.00 9.84 11.12
CA LYS A 120 2.55 10.83 10.12
C LYS A 120 2.09 10.16 8.84
N THR A 121 1.00 10.64 8.26
CA THR A 121 0.46 10.20 6.97
C THR A 121 0.33 11.36 6.00
#